data_AF-A0A822EEH1-F1
#
_entry.id   AF-A0A822EEH1-F1
#
_cell.length_a   1.000
_cell.length_b   1.000
_cell.length_c   1.000
_cell.angle_alpha   90.00
_cell.angle_beta   90.00
_cell.angle_gamma   90.00
#
_symmetry.space_group_name_H-M   'P 1'
#
loop_
_entity.id
_entity.type
_entity.pdbx_description
1 polymer ?
#
loop_
_entity_poly.entity_id
_entity_poly.type
_entity_poly.pdbx_seq_one_letter_code
_entity_poly.pdbx_strand_id
1 'polypeptide(L)'
;METSSDPTYLLPDYSKLSDNQFTQTLLTSTSTIINQDHLIEVLNQKDIFIFIRQLTQLLNRLNYSKLQHEQWSYYYNLGMTEGIWNGRVSKKMADANSMCYTYGRSK
;
A
#
# COMPACT_ATOMS: atom_id res chain seq x y z
N MET A 1 -11.60 -15.12 -17.51
CA MET A 1 -11.34 -14.99 -16.06
C MET A 1 -10.71 -13.64 -15.83
N GLU A 2 -11.48 -12.67 -15.35
CA GLU A 2 -10.99 -11.35 -15.00
C GLU A 2 -10.24 -11.47 -13.67
N THR A 3 -8.91 -11.44 -13.72
CA THR A 3 -8.10 -11.29 -12.51
C THR A 3 -8.30 -9.88 -11.99
N SER A 4 -8.75 -9.80 -10.73
CA SER A 4 -9.11 -8.60 -9.99
C SER A 4 -8.16 -7.42 -10.21
N SER A 5 -8.74 -6.25 -10.45
CA SER A 5 -8.10 -4.95 -10.64
C SER A 5 -7.61 -4.29 -9.34
N ASP A 6 -7.41 -5.05 -8.26
CA ASP A 6 -6.98 -4.52 -6.97
C ASP A 6 -5.44 -4.53 -6.87
N PRO A 7 -4.78 -3.36 -6.98
CA PRO A 7 -3.32 -3.28 -6.92
C PRO A 7 -2.77 -3.61 -5.52
N THR A 8 -3.62 -3.65 -4.49
CA THR A 8 -3.20 -4.03 -3.14
C THR A 8 -2.91 -5.53 -2.99
N TYR A 9 -3.14 -6.35 -4.03
CA TYR A 9 -2.78 -7.77 -4.04
C TYR A 9 -1.27 -8.02 -3.84
N LEU A 10 -0.42 -7.04 -4.22
CA LEU A 10 1.02 -7.12 -4.02
C LEU A 10 1.46 -6.83 -2.58
N LEU A 11 0.55 -6.41 -1.71
CA LEU A 11 0.87 -6.10 -0.33
C LEU A 11 0.95 -7.35 0.55
N PRO A 12 1.84 -7.35 1.55
CA PRO A 12 1.78 -8.31 2.64
C PRO A 12 0.39 -8.32 3.28
N ASP A 13 -0.18 -9.51 3.38
CA ASP A 13 -1.45 -9.74 4.06
C ASP A 13 -1.15 -10.14 5.51
N TYR A 14 -1.16 -9.15 6.41
CA TYR A 14 -0.85 -9.35 7.83
C TYR A 14 -1.88 -10.23 8.55
N SER A 15 -3.05 -10.48 7.95
CA SER A 15 -4.03 -11.43 8.48
C SER A 15 -3.61 -12.89 8.31
N LYS A 16 -2.71 -13.17 7.35
CA LYS A 16 -2.22 -14.52 7.05
C LYS A 16 -0.91 -14.87 7.75
N LEU A 17 -0.24 -13.89 8.35
CA LEU A 17 0.97 -14.13 9.12
C LEU A 17 0.65 -14.83 10.43
N SER A 18 1.52 -15.73 10.87
CA SER A 18 1.45 -16.26 12.23
C SER A 18 1.68 -15.16 13.26
N ASP A 19 1.21 -15.36 14.49
CA ASP A 19 1.38 -14.39 15.58
C ASP A 19 2.85 -14.06 15.80
N ASN A 20 3.72 -15.07 15.79
CA ASN A 20 5.16 -14.88 15.90
C ASN A 20 5.73 -14.06 14.73
N GLN A 21 5.33 -14.34 13.49
CA GLN A 21 5.82 -13.59 12.32
C GLN A 21 5.39 -12.12 12.36
N PHE A 22 4.14 -11.87 12.76
CA PHE A 22 3.62 -10.50 12.87
C PHE A 22 4.33 -9.73 13.99
N THR A 23 4.49 -10.33 15.17
CA THR A 23 5.24 -9.75 16.29
C THR A 23 6.68 -9.41 15.89
N GLN A 24 7.39 -10.34 15.25
CA GLN A 24 8.76 -10.08 14.80
C GLN A 24 8.83 -8.94 13.77
N THR A 25 7.84 -8.85 12.89
CA THR A 25 7.74 -7.75 11.92
C THR A 25 7.61 -6.41 12.64
N LEU A 26 6.71 -6.31 13.62
CA LEU A 26 6.54 -5.11 14.43
C LEU A 26 7.82 -4.75 15.19
N LEU A 27 8.38 -5.70 15.96
CA LEU A 27 9.59 -5.47 16.77
C LEU A 27 10.79 -5.04 15.94
N THR A 28 10.97 -5.62 14.74
CA THR A 28 12.05 -5.23 13.82
C THR A 28 11.85 -3.79 13.34
N SER A 29 10.61 -3.42 12.99
CA SER A 29 10.27 -2.10 12.46
C SER A 29 10.29 -0.96 13.49
N THR A 30 10.13 -1.27 14.79
CA THR A 30 10.05 -0.28 15.88
C THR A 30 11.31 -0.21 16.74
N SER A 31 12.35 -0.98 16.41
CA SER A 31 13.57 -1.17 17.20
C SER A 31 14.33 0.12 17.56
N THR A 32 14.02 1.25 16.91
CA THR A 32 14.64 2.55 17.14
C THR A 32 13.74 3.57 17.85
N ILE A 33 12.47 3.28 18.10
CA ILE A 33 11.46 4.30 18.46
C ILE A 33 10.80 4.05 19.82
N ILE A 34 10.67 2.80 20.26
CA ILE A 34 9.91 2.44 21.46
C ILE A 34 10.73 1.48 22.33
N ASN A 35 10.57 1.58 23.66
CA ASN A 35 11.08 0.58 24.59
C ASN A 35 10.50 -0.80 24.23
N GLN A 36 11.35 -1.70 23.73
CA GLN A 36 10.94 -3.01 23.22
C GLN A 36 10.24 -3.85 24.28
N ASP A 37 10.64 -3.76 25.55
CA ASP A 37 10.05 -4.54 26.64
C ASP A 37 8.57 -4.19 26.85
N HIS A 38 8.26 -2.89 26.81
CA HIS A 38 6.89 -2.42 26.92
C HIS A 38 6.05 -2.79 25.69
N LEU A 39 6.63 -2.75 24.50
CA LEU A 39 5.93 -3.16 23.28
C LEU A 39 5.60 -4.66 23.31
N ILE A 40 6.51 -5.50 23.81
CA ILE A 40 6.26 -6.95 24.00
C ILE A 40 5.10 -7.16 24.98
N GLU A 41 5.07 -6.43 26.09
CA GLU A 41 3.98 -6.50 27.07
C GLU A 41 2.62 -6.15 26.43
N VAL A 42 2.57 -5.07 25.64
CA VAL A 42 1.38 -4.65 24.92
C VAL A 42 0.93 -5.69 23.88
N LEU A 43 1.88 -6.28 23.14
CA LEU A 43 1.57 -7.29 22.12
C LEU A 43 1.13 -8.64 22.71
N ASN A 44 1.45 -8.92 23.98
CA ASN A 44 0.95 -10.10 24.69
C ASN A 44 -0.54 -9.97 25.07
N GLN A 45 -1.11 -8.77 25.04
CA GLN A 45 -2.54 -8.57 25.26
C GLN A 45 -3.32 -8.92 23.98
N LYS A 46 -4.02 -10.06 24.00
CA LYS A 46 -4.66 -10.65 22.81
C LYS A 46 -5.58 -9.68 22.05
N ASP A 47 -6.43 -8.93 22.75
CA ASP A 47 -7.37 -8.00 22.11
C ASP A 47 -6.63 -6.84 21.44
N ILE A 48 -5.58 -6.33 22.09
CA ILE A 48 -4.72 -5.29 21.53
C ILE A 48 -3.97 -5.83 20.31
N PHE A 49 -3.44 -7.05 20.40
CA PHE A 49 -2.73 -7.68 19.29
C PHE A 49 -3.59 -7.81 18.04
N ILE A 50 -4.85 -8.27 18.20
CA ILE A 50 -5.81 -8.37 17.11
C ILE A 50 -6.10 -6.98 16.52
N PHE A 51 -6.34 -5.99 17.38
CA PHE A 51 -6.59 -4.61 16.94
C PHE A 51 -5.41 -4.02 16.15
N ILE A 52 -4.19 -4.16 16.67
CA ILE A 52 -2.96 -3.70 16.00
C ILE A 52 -2.83 -4.37 14.64
N ARG A 53 -3.04 -5.69 14.54
CA ARG A 53 -2.96 -6.41 13.26
C ARG A 53 -3.93 -5.86 12.22
N GLN A 54 -5.19 -5.64 12.61
CA GLN A 54 -6.20 -5.07 11.73
C GLN A 54 -5.85 -3.64 11.31
N LEU A 55 -5.36 -2.83 12.25
CA LEU A 55 -4.94 -1.47 12.00
C LEU A 55 -3.74 -1.41 11.03
N THR A 56 -2.72 -2.24 11.25
CA THR A 56 -1.56 -2.34 10.36
C THR A 56 -1.97 -2.76 8.95
N GLN A 57 -2.89 -3.72 8.81
CA GLN A 57 -3.43 -4.12 7.50
C GLN A 57 -4.14 -2.96 6.78
N LEU A 58 -4.96 -2.20 7.50
CA LEU A 58 -5.66 -1.05 6.95
C LEU A 58 -4.68 0.04 6.51
N LEU A 59 -3.74 0.40 7.38
CA LEU A 59 -2.72 1.41 7.10
C LEU A 59 -1.83 1.03 5.92
N ASN A 60 -1.44 -0.25 5.80
CA ASN A 60 -0.63 -0.73 4.69
C ASN A 60 -1.32 -0.49 3.35
N ARG A 61 -2.62 -0.82 3.26
CA ARG A 61 -3.43 -0.59 2.05
C ARG A 61 -3.55 0.89 1.71
N LEU A 62 -3.82 1.74 2.69
CA LEU A 62 -3.96 3.18 2.50
C LEU A 62 -2.64 3.82 2.03
N ASN A 63 -1.54 3.50 2.71
CA ASN A 63 -0.22 4.02 2.39
C ASN A 63 0.23 3.58 0.99
N TYR A 64 0.00 2.31 0.64
CA TYR A 64 0.31 1.80 -0.69
C TYR A 64 -0.49 2.50 -1.78
N SER A 65 -1.79 2.67 -1.58
CA SER A 65 -2.66 3.35 -2.57
C SER A 65 -2.19 4.77 -2.84
N LYS A 66 -1.76 5.49 -1.80
CA LYS A 66 -1.19 6.84 -1.93
C LYS A 66 0.15 6.82 -2.66
N LEU A 67 1.08 5.95 -2.25
CA LEU A 67 2.39 5.81 -2.89
C LEU A 67 2.25 5.45 -4.38
N GLN A 68 1.34 4.54 -4.70
CA GLN A 68 1.02 4.15 -6.05
C GLN A 68 0.54 5.35 -6.86
N HIS A 69 -0.41 6.13 -6.34
CA HIS A 69 -0.89 7.34 -6.99
C HIS A 69 0.24 8.35 -7.26
N GLU A 70 1.10 8.59 -6.27
CA GLU A 70 2.25 9.50 -6.40
C GLU A 70 3.24 9.03 -7.47
N GLN A 71 3.62 7.75 -7.44
CA GLN A 71 4.51 7.15 -8.44
C GLN A 71 3.95 7.26 -9.85
N TRP A 72 2.68 6.90 -10.03
CA TRP A 72 2.04 6.97 -11.34
C TRP A 72 1.89 8.40 -11.85
N SER A 73 1.55 9.34 -10.97
CA SER A 73 1.48 10.75 -11.32
C SER A 73 2.84 11.26 -11.79
N TYR A 74 3.91 10.89 -11.10
CA TYR A 74 5.28 11.23 -11.47
C TYR A 74 5.65 10.69 -12.86
N TYR A 75 5.49 9.37 -13.08
CA TYR A 75 5.85 8.76 -14.37
C TYR A 75 4.97 9.23 -15.52
N TYR A 76 3.69 9.51 -15.28
CA TYR A 76 2.82 10.11 -16.28
C TYR A 76 3.32 11.48 -16.70
N ASN A 77 3.64 12.35 -15.74
CA ASN A 77 4.15 13.68 -16.03
C ASN A 77 5.50 13.62 -16.75
N LEU A 78 6.39 12.70 -16.35
CA LEU A 78 7.66 12.48 -17.01
C LEU A 78 7.46 12.03 -18.46
N GLY A 79 6.63 11.00 -18.69
CA GLY A 79 6.35 10.47 -20.03
C GLY A 79 5.72 11.51 -20.96
N MET A 80 4.84 12.37 -20.44
CA MET A 80 4.27 13.49 -21.20
C MET A 80 5.31 14.58 -21.51
N THR A 81 6.22 14.88 -20.58
CA THR A 81 7.24 15.93 -20.75
C THR A 81 8.33 15.51 -21.73
N GLU A 82 8.75 14.24 -21.66
CA GLU A 82 9.77 13.67 -22.54
C GLU A 82 9.21 13.26 -23.92
N GLY A 83 7.91 13.45 -24.17
CA GLY A 83 7.26 13.04 -25.41
C GLY A 83 7.24 11.51 -25.63
N ILE A 84 7.47 10.72 -24.57
CA ILE A 84 7.41 9.25 -24.61
C ILE A 84 5.95 8.79 -24.71
N TRP A 85 5.05 9.49 -24.01
CA TRP A 85 3.61 9.18 -24.01
C TRP A 85 2.87 10.15 -24.94
N ASN A 86 2.19 9.60 -25.94
CA ASN A 86 1.46 10.38 -26.96
C ASN A 86 0.04 10.78 -26.51
N GLY A 87 -0.21 10.92 -25.21
CA GLY A 87 -1.47 11.42 -24.70
C GLY A 87 -2.00 10.71 -23.47
N ARG A 88 -3.32 10.81 -23.30
CA ARG A 88 -4.03 10.34 -22.11
C ARG A 88 -4.05 8.81 -22.01
N VAL A 89 -4.05 8.28 -20.79
CA VAL A 89 -4.08 6.83 -20.54
C VAL A 89 -5.50 6.26 -20.66
N SER A 90 -5.60 4.94 -20.81
CA SER A 90 -6.90 4.25 -20.86
C SER A 90 -7.70 4.45 -19.57
N LYS A 91 -9.04 4.39 -19.67
CA LYS A 91 -9.94 4.53 -18.50
C LYS A 91 -9.58 3.55 -17.40
N LYS A 92 -9.37 2.28 -17.76
CA LYS A 92 -9.00 1.21 -16.84
C LYS A 92 -7.70 1.54 -16.07
N MET A 93 -6.72 2.12 -16.75
CA MET A 93 -5.45 2.50 -16.14
C MET A 93 -5.59 3.71 -15.21
N ALA A 94 -6.39 4.70 -15.62
CA ALA A 94 -6.68 5.86 -14.80
C ALA A 94 -7.45 5.47 -13.52
N ASP A 95 -8.46 4.60 -13.65
CA ASP A 95 -9.27 4.11 -12.53
C ASP A 95 -8.42 3.26 -11.55
N ALA A 96 -7.58 2.36 -12.07
CA ALA A 96 -6.74 1.47 -11.25
C ALA A 96 -5.67 2.20 -10.42
N ASN A 97 -5.35 3.45 -10.77
CA ASN A 97 -4.31 4.24 -10.12
C ASN A 97 -4.85 5.54 -9.49
N SER A 98 -6.19 5.67 -9.38
CA SER A 98 -6.85 6.87 -8.87
C SER A 98 -6.41 8.16 -9.59
N MET A 99 -6.18 8.08 -10.91
CA MET A 99 -5.71 9.19 -11.75
C MET A 99 -6.73 9.55 -12.83
N CYS A 100 -8.01 9.67 -12.50
CA CYS A 100 -9.09 9.91 -13.48
C CYS A 100 -8.85 11.13 -14.40
N TYR A 101 -8.09 12.13 -13.94
CA TYR A 101 -7.73 13.30 -14.75
C TYR A 101 -6.82 12.98 -15.95
N THR A 102 -6.09 11.86 -15.91
CA THR A 102 -5.21 11.37 -16.98
C THR A 102 -5.96 10.57 -18.05
N TYR A 103 -7.27 10.30 -17.86
CA TYR A 103 -8.08 9.53 -18.81
C TYR A 103 -8.53 10.35 -20.03
N GLY A 104 -8.47 9.75 -21.21
CA GLY A 104 -9.11 10.21 -22.45
C GLY A 104 -8.48 9.60 -23.69
N ARG A 105 -8.84 10.09 -24.87
CA ARG A 105 -8.16 9.71 -26.13
C ARG A 105 -6.93 10.59 -26.32
N SER A 106 -5.85 10.02 -26.83
CA SER A 106 -4.76 10.80 -27.44
C SER A 106 -5.36 11.71 -28.51
N LYS A 107 -4.90 12.95 -28.60
CA LYS A 107 -5.21 13.82 -29.75
C LYS A 107 -4.43 13.34 -30.96
#